data_AF-A0A972IZQ4-F1
#
_entry.id   AF-A0A972IZQ4-F1
#
_cell.length_a   1.000
_cell.length_b   1.000
_cell.length_c   1.000
_cell.angle_alpha   90.00
_cell.angle_beta   90.00
_cell.angle_gamma   90.00
#
_symmetry.space_group_name_H-M   'P 1'
#
loop_
_entity.id
_entity.type
_entity.pdbx_description
1 polymer ?
#
loop_
_entity_poly.entity_id
_entity_poly.type
_entity_poly.pdbx_seq_one_letter_code
_entity_poly.pdbx_strand_id
1 'polypeptide(L)'
;TAFNKGDEVIIMRNSHISVYDGVFLLGIKPVYIYPDENMLERLKALVNDNTKGVVLTTPSFYGEVIEDDVFEFLVETGITIVVDESHGSHLKLIDDELSAMRFADIVVHSFHKTLPSMTQTAIMHLCTNKFTASFAQKNLKLFMSTSPNYVLMRSLDIAMDIYLSQGWELMQDLLAMCADFKQKLEDETDFYIVYKDGKQDKTRLLIRHKDSVDYNSIDQQLRFMGVQTEFSSQLGLLLMPSIMTIQEDFDRLLDALKKVTLHKVDQVFYKIFRLEQAIPIREAFLQQDYPLSYQDAVGHIVTEYIIPYPPGSPVIVPGEIMSQELADYLDNFEGNIVGLEHEGYVNVLDKEE
;
A
#
# COMPACT_ATOMS: atom_id res chain seq x y z
N THR A 1 -9.75 -16.11 13.76
CA THR A 1 -8.82 -15.28 12.98
C THR A 1 -7.42 -15.84 13.10
N ALA A 2 -6.47 -15.49 12.23
CA ALA A 2 -5.09 -16.01 12.30
C ALA A 2 -4.38 -15.62 13.61
N PHE A 3 -4.78 -14.49 14.19
CA PHE A 3 -4.31 -13.96 15.47
C PHE A 3 -5.48 -13.76 16.45
N ASN A 4 -5.16 -13.71 17.74
CA ASN A 4 -6.09 -13.53 18.85
C ASN A 4 -5.77 -12.26 19.64
N LYS A 5 -6.70 -11.88 20.53
CA LYS A 5 -6.51 -10.75 21.43
C LYS A 5 -5.26 -10.94 22.29
N GLY A 6 -4.41 -9.92 22.30
CA GLY A 6 -3.17 -9.89 23.08
C GLY A 6 -1.99 -10.58 22.41
N ASP A 7 -2.17 -11.23 21.24
CA ASP A 7 -1.06 -11.77 20.47
C ASP A 7 -0.14 -10.64 20.00
N GLU A 8 1.16 -10.86 20.13
CA GLU A 8 2.19 -9.96 19.58
C GLU A 8 2.40 -10.28 18.10
N VAL A 9 2.19 -9.28 17.24
CA VAL A 9 2.28 -9.44 15.79
C VAL A 9 3.15 -8.32 15.22
N ILE A 10 4.16 -8.70 14.45
CA ILE A 10 5.00 -7.73 13.75
C ILE A 10 4.22 -7.18 12.55
N ILE A 11 4.16 -5.86 12.38
CA ILE A 11 3.38 -5.21 11.33
C ILE A 11 4.26 -4.20 10.60
N MET A 12 4.23 -4.25 9.27
CA MET A 12 4.88 -3.23 8.44
C MET A 12 4.18 -1.88 8.63
N ARG A 13 4.92 -0.85 9.03
CA ARG A 13 4.32 0.44 9.44
C ARG A 13 3.51 1.11 8.31
N ASN A 14 3.94 0.97 7.07
CA ASN A 14 3.24 1.49 5.91
C ASN A 14 2.12 0.56 5.39
N SER A 15 1.60 -0.34 6.23
CA SER A 15 0.43 -1.16 5.88
C SER A 15 -0.82 -0.32 5.64
N HIS A 16 -1.74 -0.85 4.85
CA HIS A 16 -3.06 -0.25 4.61
C HIS A 16 -3.87 -0.12 5.92
N ILE A 17 -4.76 0.88 6.01
CA ILE A 17 -5.62 1.13 7.18
C ILE A 17 -6.38 -0.12 7.65
N SER A 18 -6.79 -1.00 6.72
CA SER A 18 -7.49 -2.24 7.06
C SER A 18 -6.67 -3.20 7.93
N VAL A 19 -5.34 -3.16 7.86
CA VAL A 19 -4.47 -3.95 8.75
C VAL A 19 -4.60 -3.42 10.18
N TYR A 20 -4.58 -2.10 10.35
CA TYR A 20 -4.78 -1.43 11.63
C TYR A 20 -6.20 -1.63 12.17
N ASP A 21 -7.21 -1.62 11.31
CA ASP A 21 -8.58 -1.99 11.70
C ASP A 21 -8.63 -3.44 12.22
N GLY A 22 -7.86 -4.34 11.61
CA GLY A 22 -7.66 -5.70 12.11
C GLY A 22 -7.03 -5.72 13.51
N VAL A 23 -6.00 -4.90 13.74
CA VAL A 23 -5.36 -4.73 15.06
C VAL A 23 -6.35 -4.23 16.10
N PHE A 24 -7.11 -3.19 15.76
CA PHE A 24 -8.17 -2.61 16.57
C PHE A 24 -9.24 -3.67 16.93
N LEU A 25 -9.84 -4.31 15.93
CA LEU A 25 -10.95 -5.24 16.09
C LEU A 25 -10.58 -6.47 16.92
N LEU A 26 -9.36 -6.97 16.75
CA LEU A 26 -8.88 -8.16 17.45
C LEU A 26 -8.17 -7.85 18.76
N GLY A 27 -7.77 -6.59 19.01
CA GLY A 27 -6.95 -6.23 20.16
C GLY A 27 -5.57 -6.88 20.11
N ILE A 28 -4.96 -6.87 18.92
CA ILE A 28 -3.58 -7.34 18.69
C ILE A 28 -2.60 -6.36 19.32
N LYS A 29 -1.44 -6.84 19.77
CA LYS A 29 -0.31 -6.02 20.20
C LYS A 29 0.66 -5.84 19.02
N PRO A 30 0.62 -4.70 18.31
CA PRO A 30 1.48 -4.50 17.15
C PRO A 30 2.92 -4.22 17.59
N VAL A 31 3.88 -4.77 16.85
CA VAL A 31 5.30 -4.39 16.88
C VAL A 31 5.69 -3.93 15.49
N TYR A 32 6.15 -2.69 15.33
CA TYR A 32 6.36 -2.12 14.00
C TYR A 32 7.75 -2.39 13.43
N ILE A 33 7.76 -2.66 12.12
CA ILE A 33 8.93 -2.57 11.26
C ILE A 33 8.72 -1.46 10.24
N TYR A 34 9.74 -0.63 10.05
CA TYR A 34 9.65 0.55 9.19
C TYR A 34 10.31 0.30 7.82
N PRO A 35 9.79 0.91 6.74
CA PRO A 35 10.26 0.63 5.38
C PRO A 35 11.68 1.16 5.06
N ASP A 36 12.23 2.03 5.89
CA ASP A 36 13.61 2.53 5.81
C ASP A 36 14.63 1.67 6.58
N GLU A 37 14.19 0.61 7.26
CA GLU A 37 15.08 -0.32 7.97
C GLU A 37 15.53 -1.48 7.07
N ASN A 38 16.70 -2.06 7.36
CA ASN A 38 17.05 -3.36 6.78
C ASN A 38 16.08 -4.41 7.34
N MET A 39 15.19 -4.91 6.49
CA MET A 39 14.06 -5.72 6.93
C MET A 39 14.48 -7.02 7.62
N LEU A 40 15.44 -7.74 7.03
CA LEU A 40 15.92 -9.01 7.57
C LEU A 40 16.61 -8.82 8.93
N GLU A 41 17.52 -7.85 9.05
CA GLU A 41 18.21 -7.57 10.31
C GLU A 41 17.23 -7.15 11.41
N ARG A 42 16.25 -6.31 11.06
CA ARG A 42 15.24 -5.85 12.00
C ARG A 42 14.34 -6.99 12.46
N LEU A 43 13.88 -7.86 11.55
CA LEU A 43 13.07 -9.02 11.91
C LEU A 43 13.82 -9.99 12.83
N LYS A 44 15.11 -10.24 12.57
CA LYS A 44 15.97 -11.05 13.45
C LYS A 44 16.05 -10.50 14.88
N ALA A 45 15.98 -9.17 15.04
CA ALA A 45 16.01 -8.53 16.35
C ALA A 45 14.64 -8.51 17.05
N LEU A 46 13.53 -8.48 16.30
CA LEU A 46 12.18 -8.36 16.84
C LEU A 46 11.54 -9.70 17.18
N VAL A 47 11.77 -10.74 16.36
CA VAL A 47 11.16 -12.06 16.56
C VAL A 47 11.66 -12.66 17.87
N ASN A 48 10.72 -13.00 18.74
CA ASN A 48 10.96 -13.59 20.05
C ASN A 48 9.86 -14.64 20.39
N ASP A 49 9.96 -15.28 21.56
CA ASP A 49 9.04 -16.35 21.98
C ASP A 49 7.56 -15.92 22.08
N ASN A 50 7.30 -14.62 22.24
CA ASN A 50 5.93 -14.08 22.30
C ASN A 50 5.35 -13.77 20.92
N THR A 51 6.19 -13.62 19.89
CA THR A 51 5.77 -13.26 18.53
C THR A 51 4.93 -14.38 17.92
N LYS A 52 3.68 -14.07 17.53
CA LYS A 52 2.74 -15.04 16.92
C LYS A 52 2.70 -15.00 15.41
N GLY A 53 3.15 -13.90 14.81
CA GLY A 53 3.26 -13.79 13.38
C GLY A 53 3.67 -12.41 12.91
N VAL A 54 3.62 -12.25 11.60
CA VAL A 54 3.92 -11.02 10.90
C VAL A 54 2.84 -10.73 9.86
N VAL A 55 2.55 -9.44 9.67
CA VAL A 55 1.76 -8.92 8.56
C VAL A 55 2.66 -8.01 7.72
N LEU A 56 2.99 -8.45 6.51
CA LEU A 56 3.82 -7.72 5.55
C LEU A 56 2.97 -7.22 4.38
N THR A 57 3.36 -6.10 3.79
CA THR A 57 2.77 -5.62 2.53
C THR A 57 3.82 -5.75 1.42
N THR A 58 3.55 -6.57 0.41
CA THR A 58 4.43 -6.68 -0.76
C THR A 58 3.58 -7.08 -1.97
N PRO A 59 3.71 -6.42 -3.14
CA PRO A 59 4.66 -5.35 -3.43
C PRO A 59 4.29 -4.06 -2.70
N SER A 60 5.26 -3.17 -2.52
CA SER A 60 4.99 -1.79 -2.14
C SER A 60 4.14 -1.09 -3.21
N PHE A 61 3.60 0.08 -2.88
CA PHE A 61 2.84 0.90 -3.84
C PHE A 61 3.64 1.21 -5.12
N TYR A 62 4.97 1.33 -5.02
CA TYR A 62 5.88 1.60 -6.13
C TYR A 62 6.40 0.33 -6.84
N GLY A 63 5.93 -0.85 -6.45
CA GLY A 63 6.27 -2.12 -7.09
C GLY A 63 7.46 -2.87 -6.50
N GLU A 64 8.14 -2.32 -5.49
CA GLU A 64 9.24 -3.02 -4.80
C GLU A 64 8.70 -4.27 -4.09
N VAL A 65 9.35 -5.42 -4.28
CA VAL A 65 8.98 -6.70 -3.69
C VAL A 65 9.99 -7.07 -2.61
N ILE A 66 9.50 -7.61 -1.48
CA ILE A 66 10.37 -8.09 -0.41
C ILE A 66 11.19 -9.29 -0.89
N GLU A 67 12.49 -9.29 -0.60
CA GLU A 67 13.43 -10.34 -0.98
C GLU A 67 13.13 -11.69 -0.30
N ASP A 68 13.54 -12.79 -0.95
CA ASP A 68 13.21 -14.14 -0.49
C ASP A 68 13.87 -14.49 0.85
N ASP A 69 15.05 -13.95 1.13
CA ASP A 69 15.80 -14.21 2.36
C ASP A 69 15.03 -13.79 3.64
N VAL A 70 14.23 -12.72 3.54
CA VAL A 70 13.29 -12.29 4.57
C VAL A 70 12.24 -13.37 4.84
N PHE A 71 11.63 -13.88 3.77
CA PHE A 71 10.61 -14.92 3.89
C PHE A 71 11.17 -16.25 4.36
N GLU A 72 12.33 -16.66 3.86
CA GLU A 72 13.04 -17.87 4.29
C GLU A 72 13.32 -17.84 5.80
N PHE A 73 13.84 -16.72 6.31
CA PHE A 73 14.01 -16.52 7.75
C PHE A 73 12.68 -16.66 8.52
N LEU A 74 11.61 -16.01 8.05
CA LEU A 74 10.30 -16.08 8.71
C LEU A 74 9.73 -17.51 8.72
N VAL A 75 9.91 -18.25 7.63
CA VAL A 75 9.52 -19.66 7.54
C VAL A 75 10.27 -20.50 8.57
N GLU A 76 11.58 -20.28 8.74
CA GLU A 76 12.41 -20.97 9.75
C GLU A 76 11.92 -20.73 11.18
N THR A 77 11.37 -19.55 11.48
CA THR A 77 10.85 -19.23 12.83
C THR A 77 9.54 -19.96 13.16
N GLY A 78 8.79 -20.42 12.16
CA GLY A 78 7.49 -21.08 12.32
C GLY A 78 6.32 -20.16 12.73
N ILE A 79 6.54 -18.86 12.86
CA ILE A 79 5.47 -17.88 13.14
C ILE A 79 4.49 -17.81 11.97
N THR A 80 3.31 -17.22 12.18
CA THR A 80 2.33 -17.07 11.09
C THR A 80 2.70 -15.94 10.15
N ILE A 81 2.75 -16.19 8.85
CA ILE A 81 3.09 -15.18 7.83
C ILE A 81 1.83 -14.80 7.06
N VAL A 82 1.37 -13.57 7.23
CA VAL A 82 0.26 -13.00 6.45
C VAL A 82 0.82 -11.90 5.56
N VAL A 83 0.46 -11.92 4.28
CA VAL A 83 0.92 -10.93 3.31
C VAL A 83 -0.27 -10.23 2.65
N ASP A 84 -0.30 -8.91 2.75
CA ASP A 84 -1.10 -8.05 1.88
C ASP A 84 -0.35 -7.90 0.55
N GLU A 85 -0.81 -8.63 -0.45
CA GLU A 85 -0.34 -8.56 -1.84
C GLU A 85 -1.45 -7.93 -2.71
N SER A 86 -2.17 -6.94 -2.17
CA SER A 86 -3.33 -6.36 -2.84
C SER A 86 -3.00 -5.75 -4.21
N HIS A 87 -1.80 -5.17 -4.36
CA HIS A 87 -1.29 -4.65 -5.63
C HIS A 87 -0.52 -5.70 -6.46
N GLY A 88 -0.49 -6.97 -6.03
CA GLY A 88 0.34 -8.01 -6.63
C GLY A 88 -0.43 -9.16 -7.30
N SER A 89 -1.74 -9.04 -7.54
CA SER A 89 -2.56 -10.13 -8.11
C SER A 89 -2.08 -10.65 -9.48
N HIS A 90 -1.25 -9.88 -10.19
CA HIS A 90 -0.70 -10.19 -11.51
C HIS A 90 0.77 -10.62 -11.48
N LEU A 91 1.45 -10.58 -10.32
CA LEU A 91 2.90 -10.77 -10.22
C LEU A 91 3.38 -12.10 -10.80
N LYS A 92 2.65 -13.19 -10.54
CA LYS A 92 2.97 -14.51 -11.08
C LYS A 92 2.89 -14.60 -12.62
N LEU A 93 2.25 -13.63 -13.29
CA LEU A 93 2.28 -13.53 -14.76
C LEU A 93 3.56 -12.87 -15.26
N ILE A 94 4.20 -12.03 -14.43
CA ILE A 94 5.50 -11.42 -14.71
C ILE A 94 6.60 -12.45 -14.43
N ASP A 95 6.65 -12.92 -13.18
CA ASP A 95 7.60 -13.90 -12.67
C ASP A 95 7.04 -14.52 -11.38
N ASP A 96 7.05 -15.85 -11.28
CA ASP A 96 6.60 -16.58 -10.10
C ASP A 96 7.40 -16.18 -8.85
N GLU A 97 8.66 -15.75 -9.04
CA GLU A 97 9.54 -15.35 -7.95
C GLU A 97 9.15 -14.05 -7.24
N LEU A 98 8.22 -13.28 -7.81
CA LEU A 98 7.77 -12.02 -7.23
C LEU A 98 6.64 -12.20 -6.22
N SER A 99 5.92 -13.33 -6.24
CA SER A 99 4.76 -13.53 -5.38
C SER A 99 5.13 -14.13 -4.03
N ALA A 100 4.57 -13.57 -2.95
CA ALA A 100 4.76 -14.05 -1.60
C ALA A 100 3.98 -15.35 -1.32
N MET A 101 3.11 -15.77 -2.25
CA MET A 101 2.38 -17.05 -2.17
C MET A 101 3.30 -18.28 -2.05
N ARG A 102 4.58 -18.14 -2.40
CA ARG A 102 5.58 -19.21 -2.27
C ARG A 102 6.00 -19.47 -0.81
N PHE A 103 5.80 -18.49 0.08
CA PHE A 103 6.30 -18.55 1.46
C PHE A 103 5.24 -18.30 2.52
N ALA A 104 4.30 -17.39 2.26
CA ALA A 104 3.32 -16.97 3.26
C ALA A 104 2.30 -18.07 3.59
N ASP A 105 1.68 -18.01 4.77
CA ASP A 105 0.55 -18.87 5.12
C ASP A 105 -0.75 -18.37 4.46
N ILE A 106 -0.93 -17.04 4.45
CA ILE A 106 -2.09 -16.36 3.88
C ILE A 106 -1.61 -15.19 3.01
N VAL A 107 -2.13 -15.11 1.79
CA VAL A 107 -1.91 -13.96 0.89
C VAL A 107 -3.26 -13.37 0.49
N VAL A 108 -3.39 -12.05 0.52
CA VAL A 108 -4.60 -11.35 0.09
C VAL A 108 -4.32 -10.55 -1.19
N HIS A 109 -5.12 -10.79 -2.23
CA HIS A 109 -5.06 -10.12 -3.53
C HIS A 109 -6.30 -9.26 -3.75
N SER A 110 -6.12 -8.03 -4.22
CA SER A 110 -7.23 -7.20 -4.70
C SER A 110 -7.28 -7.30 -6.22
N PHE A 111 -8.14 -8.18 -6.72
CA PHE A 111 -8.22 -8.46 -8.15
C PHE A 111 -8.54 -7.20 -8.95
N HIS A 112 -9.49 -6.38 -8.48
CA HIS A 112 -9.88 -5.15 -9.16
C HIS A 112 -8.79 -4.08 -9.29
N LYS A 113 -7.64 -4.22 -8.61
CA LYS A 113 -6.54 -3.26 -8.76
C LYS A 113 -5.68 -3.55 -9.99
N THR A 114 -5.39 -4.82 -10.25
CA THR A 114 -4.39 -5.21 -11.27
C THR A 114 -4.85 -6.28 -12.24
N LEU A 115 -6.06 -6.81 -12.06
CA LEU A 115 -6.70 -7.77 -12.93
C LEU A 115 -8.08 -7.21 -13.36
N PRO A 116 -8.66 -7.70 -14.47
CA PRO A 116 -9.89 -7.15 -15.05
C PRO A 116 -11.14 -7.57 -14.26
N SER A 117 -11.27 -7.10 -13.01
CA SER A 117 -12.37 -7.41 -12.10
C SER A 117 -13.00 -6.12 -11.56
N MET A 118 -14.28 -6.18 -11.18
CA MET A 118 -15.00 -5.02 -10.66
C MET A 118 -14.51 -4.61 -9.26
N THR A 119 -14.50 -3.30 -8.96
CA THR A 119 -14.17 -2.78 -7.63
C THR A 119 -14.92 -3.52 -6.52
N GLN A 120 -14.28 -3.69 -5.37
CA GLN A 120 -14.71 -4.51 -4.21
C GLN A 120 -14.41 -6.02 -4.31
N THR A 121 -13.80 -6.50 -5.40
CA THR A 121 -13.41 -7.92 -5.51
C THR A 121 -12.00 -8.19 -4.98
N ALA A 122 -11.85 -9.26 -4.21
CA ALA A 122 -10.57 -9.70 -3.65
C ALA A 122 -10.56 -11.23 -3.49
N ILE A 123 -9.36 -11.81 -3.42
CA ILE A 123 -9.15 -13.23 -3.14
C ILE A 123 -8.21 -13.36 -1.94
N MET A 124 -8.53 -14.27 -1.03
CA MET A 124 -7.64 -14.69 0.03
C MET A 124 -7.15 -16.11 -0.27
N HIS A 125 -5.84 -16.25 -0.44
CA HIS A 125 -5.17 -17.50 -0.69
C HIS A 125 -4.72 -18.13 0.63
N LEU A 126 -4.96 -19.44 0.77
CA LEU A 126 -4.35 -20.26 1.82
C LEU A 126 -3.21 -21.02 1.15
N CYS A 127 -1.98 -20.60 1.42
CA CYS A 127 -0.79 -21.06 0.72
C CYS A 127 -0.12 -22.25 1.42
N THR A 128 -0.42 -22.46 2.70
CA THR A 128 0.05 -23.61 3.49
C THR A 128 -1.12 -24.35 4.15
N ASN A 129 -0.83 -25.50 4.77
CA ASN A 129 -1.81 -26.28 5.52
C ASN A 129 -2.02 -25.78 6.97
N LYS A 130 -1.44 -24.63 7.35
CA LYS A 130 -1.57 -24.07 8.71
C LYS A 130 -3.01 -23.68 9.05
N PHE A 131 -3.77 -23.28 8.04
CA PHE A 131 -5.19 -22.94 8.15
C PHE A 131 -6.02 -23.73 7.14
N THR A 132 -7.23 -24.12 7.53
CA THR A 132 -8.15 -24.84 6.65
C THR A 132 -9.12 -23.89 5.96
N ALA A 133 -9.64 -24.31 4.79
CA ALA A 133 -10.70 -23.57 4.09
C ALA A 133 -11.94 -23.36 4.96
N SER A 134 -12.32 -24.35 5.79
CA SER A 134 -13.47 -24.23 6.69
C SER A 134 -13.24 -23.20 7.81
N PHE A 135 -12.01 -23.13 8.34
CA PHE A 135 -11.62 -22.08 9.28
C PHE A 135 -11.69 -20.70 8.63
N ALA A 136 -11.11 -20.53 7.44
CA ALA A 136 -11.14 -19.28 6.68
C ALA A 136 -12.59 -18.82 6.40
N GLN A 137 -13.43 -19.69 5.85
CA GLN A 137 -14.83 -19.40 5.55
C GLN A 137 -15.63 -19.00 6.79
N LYS A 138 -15.39 -19.66 7.93
CA LYS A 138 -16.06 -19.31 9.20
C LYS A 138 -15.76 -17.87 9.61
N ASN A 139 -14.52 -17.42 9.46
CA ASN A 139 -14.11 -16.08 9.87
C ASN A 139 -14.51 -15.01 8.84
N LEU A 140 -14.42 -15.30 7.53
CA LEU A 140 -14.83 -14.37 6.47
C LEU A 140 -16.32 -13.98 6.58
N LYS A 141 -17.18 -14.89 7.05
CA LYS A 141 -18.61 -14.63 7.27
C LYS A 141 -18.90 -13.51 8.27
N LEU A 142 -17.93 -13.11 9.11
CA LEU A 142 -18.10 -11.97 10.02
C LEU A 142 -18.08 -10.62 9.29
N PHE A 143 -17.43 -10.56 8.13
CA PHE A 143 -17.20 -9.33 7.37
C PHE A 143 -17.97 -9.29 6.05
N MET A 144 -18.43 -10.45 5.56
CA MET A 144 -19.16 -10.55 4.30
C MET A 144 -20.67 -10.45 4.52
N SER A 145 -21.36 -9.88 3.54
CA SER A 145 -22.81 -9.95 3.43
C SER A 145 -23.28 -11.41 3.31
N THR A 146 -24.41 -11.73 3.94
CA THR A 146 -25.10 -13.01 3.73
C THR A 146 -25.74 -13.12 2.33
N SER A 147 -25.83 -12.01 1.60
CA SER A 147 -26.30 -11.92 0.21
C SER A 147 -25.17 -11.36 -0.66
N PRO A 148 -24.28 -12.22 -1.21
CA PRO A 148 -23.18 -11.76 -2.03
C PRO A 148 -23.68 -11.14 -3.33
N ASN A 149 -22.93 -10.18 -3.86
CA ASN A 149 -23.22 -9.61 -5.17
C ASN A 149 -22.72 -10.57 -6.27
N TYR A 150 -23.66 -11.25 -6.93
CA TYR A 150 -23.36 -12.23 -7.98
C TYR A 150 -22.69 -11.60 -9.21
N VAL A 151 -22.88 -10.31 -9.48
CA VAL A 151 -22.17 -9.60 -10.56
C VAL A 151 -20.69 -9.49 -10.22
N LEU A 152 -20.35 -9.13 -8.98
CA LEU A 152 -18.97 -9.11 -8.51
C LEU A 152 -18.35 -10.52 -8.57
N MET A 153 -19.07 -11.54 -8.10
CA MET A 153 -18.62 -12.93 -8.20
C MET A 153 -18.37 -13.37 -9.65
N ARG A 154 -19.25 -13.00 -10.59
CA ARG A 154 -19.06 -13.33 -12.00
C ARG A 154 -17.88 -12.57 -12.61
N SER A 155 -17.63 -11.33 -12.20
CA SER A 155 -16.44 -10.58 -12.64
C SER A 155 -15.14 -11.20 -12.14
N LEU A 156 -15.13 -11.81 -10.95
CA LEU A 156 -13.98 -12.59 -10.45
C LEU A 156 -13.74 -13.84 -11.30
N ASP A 157 -14.81 -14.56 -11.62
CA ASP A 157 -14.76 -15.78 -12.45
C ASP A 157 -14.25 -15.46 -13.88
N ILE A 158 -14.73 -14.38 -14.49
CA ILE A 158 -14.23 -13.90 -15.79
C ILE A 158 -12.76 -13.46 -15.70
N ALA A 159 -12.38 -12.71 -14.65
CA ALA A 159 -11.00 -12.30 -14.46
C ALA A 159 -10.06 -13.51 -14.32
N MET A 160 -10.50 -14.56 -13.63
CA MET A 160 -9.73 -15.80 -13.49
C MET A 160 -9.63 -16.58 -14.81
N ASP A 161 -10.70 -16.64 -15.61
CA ASP A 161 -10.68 -17.25 -16.94
C ASP A 161 -9.68 -16.56 -17.87
N ILE A 162 -9.67 -15.21 -17.87
CA ILE A 162 -8.68 -14.42 -18.61
C ILE A 162 -7.27 -14.72 -18.09
N TYR A 163 -7.07 -14.68 -16.77
CA TYR A 163 -5.78 -14.94 -16.12
C TYR A 163 -5.19 -16.30 -16.52
N LEU A 164 -6.01 -17.36 -16.50
CA LEU A 164 -5.57 -18.72 -16.79
C LEU A 164 -5.41 -19.01 -18.29
N SER A 165 -6.26 -18.43 -19.14
CA SER A 165 -6.27 -18.74 -20.58
C SER A 165 -5.31 -17.90 -21.39
N GLN A 166 -5.17 -16.62 -21.08
CA GLN A 166 -4.48 -15.61 -21.90
C GLN A 166 -3.53 -14.72 -21.09
N GLY A 167 -3.62 -14.73 -19.75
CA GLY A 167 -2.94 -13.78 -18.89
C GLY A 167 -1.42 -13.72 -19.08
N TRP A 168 -0.78 -14.86 -19.35
CA TRP A 168 0.67 -14.90 -19.59
C TRP A 168 1.05 -14.16 -20.88
N GLU A 169 0.36 -14.43 -22.00
CA GLU A 169 0.62 -13.77 -23.29
C GLU A 169 0.37 -12.26 -23.19
N LEU A 170 -0.78 -11.87 -22.63
CA LEU A 170 -1.11 -10.46 -22.39
C LEU A 170 -0.08 -9.74 -21.50
N MET A 171 0.48 -10.43 -20.51
CA MET A 171 1.53 -9.86 -19.66
C MET A 171 2.84 -9.69 -20.42
N GLN A 172 3.25 -10.65 -21.26
CA GLN A 172 4.45 -10.50 -22.07
C GLN A 172 4.34 -9.32 -23.04
N ASP A 173 3.17 -9.16 -23.67
CA ASP A 173 2.88 -8.01 -24.53
C ASP A 173 2.96 -6.70 -23.74
N LEU A 174 2.35 -6.66 -22.55
CA LEU A 174 2.42 -5.49 -21.67
C LEU A 174 3.86 -5.13 -21.29
N LEU A 175 4.68 -6.12 -20.89
CA LEU A 175 6.07 -5.89 -20.52
C LEU A 175 6.89 -5.35 -21.70
N ALA A 176 6.62 -5.84 -22.92
CA ALA A 176 7.24 -5.33 -24.13
C ALA A 176 6.83 -3.87 -24.41
N MET A 177 5.54 -3.54 -24.27
CA MET A 177 5.03 -2.17 -24.41
C MET A 177 5.63 -1.23 -23.35
N CYS A 178 5.72 -1.66 -22.08
CA CYS A 178 6.37 -0.88 -21.02
C CYS A 178 7.84 -0.60 -21.34
N ALA A 179 8.57 -1.58 -21.88
CA ALA A 179 9.98 -1.41 -22.25
C ALA A 179 10.16 -0.44 -23.43
N ASP A 180 9.34 -0.58 -24.47
CA ASP A 180 9.32 0.34 -25.62
C ASP A 180 8.93 1.77 -25.20
N PHE A 181 7.88 1.91 -24.38
CA PHE A 181 7.47 3.20 -23.84
C PHE A 181 8.57 3.86 -23.02
N LYS A 182 9.26 3.10 -22.15
CA LYS A 182 10.40 3.61 -21.39
C LYS A 182 11.47 4.20 -22.31
N GLN A 183 11.85 3.46 -23.35
CA GLN A 183 12.87 3.89 -24.28
C GLN A 183 12.45 5.18 -25.00
N LYS A 184 11.25 5.21 -25.59
CA LYS A 184 10.73 6.40 -26.29
C LYS A 184 10.60 7.60 -25.36
N LEU A 185 10.13 7.39 -24.13
CA LEU A 185 10.02 8.45 -23.13
C LEU A 185 11.37 9.13 -22.88
N GLU A 186 12.42 8.33 -22.67
CA GLU A 186 13.77 8.81 -22.37
C GLU A 186 14.49 9.41 -23.58
N ASP A 187 14.19 8.92 -24.80
CA ASP A 187 14.77 9.43 -26.05
C ASP A 187 14.10 10.74 -26.52
N GLU A 188 12.79 10.88 -26.29
CA GLU A 188 11.98 11.97 -26.85
C GLU A 188 11.63 13.07 -25.84
N THR A 189 11.92 12.87 -24.54
CA THR A 189 11.61 13.82 -23.47
C THR A 189 12.70 13.87 -22.39
N ASP A 190 12.56 14.77 -21.43
CA ASP A 190 13.40 14.80 -20.21
C ASP A 190 12.81 14.00 -19.05
N PHE A 191 11.75 13.22 -19.30
CA PHE A 191 11.23 12.24 -18.38
C PHE A 191 11.95 10.89 -18.50
N TYR A 192 11.94 10.12 -17.41
CA TYR A 192 12.55 8.79 -17.31
C TYR A 192 11.80 7.93 -16.30
N ILE A 193 11.96 6.61 -16.38
CA ILE A 193 11.30 5.66 -15.45
C ILE A 193 12.31 5.17 -14.43
N VAL A 194 11.91 5.19 -13.15
CA VAL A 194 12.72 4.67 -12.04
C VAL A 194 12.34 3.23 -11.72
N TYR A 195 13.35 2.37 -11.72
CA TYR A 195 13.33 1.07 -11.07
C TYR A 195 14.37 1.08 -9.93
N LYS A 196 14.06 0.46 -8.81
CA LYS A 196 15.00 0.22 -7.72
C LYS A 196 15.73 -1.11 -7.95
N ASP A 197 16.89 -1.24 -7.33
CA ASP A 197 17.60 -2.52 -7.29
C ASP A 197 16.81 -3.57 -6.50
N GLY A 198 16.92 -4.83 -6.90
CA GLY A 198 16.21 -5.96 -6.28
C GLY A 198 14.99 -6.42 -7.06
N LYS A 199 14.11 -7.18 -6.41
CA LYS A 199 12.86 -7.65 -7.00
C LYS A 199 11.85 -6.51 -7.17
N GLN A 200 11.34 -6.35 -8.38
CA GLN A 200 10.39 -5.29 -8.70
C GLN A 200 9.33 -5.71 -9.72
N ASP A 201 8.09 -5.26 -9.48
CA ASP A 201 7.01 -5.24 -10.44
C ASP A 201 7.32 -4.25 -11.58
N LYS A 202 7.71 -4.81 -12.73
CA LYS A 202 8.07 -4.04 -13.94
C LYS A 202 6.87 -3.34 -14.59
N THR A 203 5.65 -3.56 -14.10
CA THR A 203 4.45 -2.82 -14.54
C THR A 203 4.17 -1.60 -13.67
N ARG A 204 4.96 -1.33 -12.62
CA ARG A 204 4.87 -0.09 -11.83
C ARG A 204 5.84 0.94 -12.39
N LEU A 205 5.32 1.85 -13.19
CA LEU A 205 6.14 2.84 -13.88
C LEU A 205 6.13 4.15 -13.11
N LEU A 206 7.17 4.39 -12.29
CA LEU A 206 7.38 5.67 -11.63
C LEU A 206 8.12 6.61 -12.60
N ILE A 207 7.39 7.51 -13.24
CA ILE A 207 7.92 8.52 -14.14
C ILE A 207 8.44 9.71 -13.32
N ARG A 208 9.68 10.10 -13.60
CA ARG A 208 10.32 11.30 -13.06
C ARG A 208 10.86 12.16 -14.19
N HIS A 209 11.07 13.44 -13.90
CA HIS A 209 11.72 14.41 -14.75
C HIS A 209 13.14 14.69 -14.26
N LYS A 210 14.07 15.02 -15.16
CA LYS A 210 15.48 15.32 -14.82
C LYS A 210 15.62 16.54 -13.89
N ASP A 211 14.73 17.52 -14.05
CA ASP A 211 14.57 18.66 -13.12
C ASP A 211 13.52 18.37 -12.05
N SER A 212 13.63 19.04 -10.90
CA SER A 212 12.59 19.08 -9.86
C SER A 212 11.39 19.89 -10.34
N VAL A 213 10.28 19.20 -10.58
CA VAL A 213 9.03 19.75 -11.12
C VAL A 213 7.82 19.36 -10.29
N ASP A 214 6.77 20.16 -10.37
CA ASP A 214 5.48 19.89 -9.75
C ASP A 214 4.71 18.82 -10.53
N TYR A 215 4.77 17.58 -10.03
CA TYR A 215 4.03 16.46 -10.63
C TYR A 215 2.52 16.55 -10.43
N ASN A 216 2.02 17.27 -9.41
CA ASN A 216 0.58 17.44 -9.21
C ASN A 216 -0.01 18.30 -10.33
N SER A 217 0.67 19.39 -10.70
CA SER A 217 0.32 20.21 -11.87
C SER A 217 0.37 19.41 -13.17
N ILE A 218 1.40 18.58 -13.35
CA ILE A 218 1.53 17.72 -14.54
C ILE A 218 0.34 16.73 -14.60
N ASP A 219 0.00 16.05 -13.50
CA ASP A 219 -1.14 15.14 -13.45
C ASP A 219 -2.46 15.82 -13.81
N GLN A 220 -2.72 17.03 -13.29
CA GLN A 220 -3.91 17.79 -13.67
C GLN A 220 -3.97 18.08 -15.17
N GLN A 221 -2.85 18.47 -15.78
CA GLN A 221 -2.77 18.70 -17.22
C GLN A 221 -3.00 17.40 -18.02
N LEU A 222 -2.42 16.29 -17.59
CA LEU A 222 -2.64 14.97 -18.18
C LEU A 222 -4.13 14.60 -18.14
N ARG A 223 -4.82 14.84 -17.02
CA ARG A 223 -6.26 14.59 -16.88
C ARG A 223 -7.08 15.39 -17.88
N PHE A 224 -6.76 16.66 -18.12
CA PHE A 224 -7.42 17.47 -19.16
C PHE A 224 -7.18 16.94 -20.57
N MET A 225 -6.09 16.21 -20.80
CA MET A 225 -5.78 15.52 -22.05
C MET A 225 -6.32 14.08 -22.10
N GLY A 226 -7.12 13.66 -21.11
CA GLY A 226 -7.73 12.33 -21.06
C GLY A 226 -6.78 11.22 -20.61
N VAL A 227 -5.69 11.56 -19.91
CA VAL A 227 -4.73 10.61 -19.34
C VAL A 227 -4.81 10.69 -17.82
N GLN A 228 -5.09 9.56 -17.19
CA GLN A 228 -5.22 9.45 -15.74
C GLN A 228 -4.01 8.66 -15.21
N THR A 229 -3.16 9.30 -14.41
CA THR A 229 -2.14 8.55 -13.65
C THR A 229 -2.80 7.81 -12.50
N GLU A 230 -2.15 6.75 -12.01
CA GLU A 230 -2.62 6.10 -10.77
C GLU A 230 -2.52 7.13 -9.64
N PHE A 231 -1.38 7.81 -9.57
CA PHE A 231 -1.09 8.73 -8.50
C PHE A 231 0.07 9.69 -8.85
N SER A 232 0.10 10.89 -8.27
CA SER A 232 1.15 11.91 -8.47
C SER A 232 1.68 12.48 -7.14
N SER A 233 2.98 12.32 -6.87
CA SER A 233 3.64 12.88 -5.66
C SER A 233 4.85 13.70 -6.07
N GLN A 234 5.47 14.34 -5.08
CA GLN A 234 6.84 14.87 -5.20
C GLN A 234 7.87 13.83 -5.69
N LEU A 235 7.62 12.53 -5.51
CA LEU A 235 8.51 11.47 -6.02
C LEU A 235 8.37 11.23 -7.52
N GLY A 236 7.24 11.58 -8.13
CA GLY A 236 6.95 11.34 -9.54
C GLY A 236 5.48 11.03 -9.83
N LEU A 237 5.21 10.76 -11.10
CA LEU A 237 3.92 10.21 -11.57
C LEU A 237 4.02 8.69 -11.56
N LEU A 238 3.13 8.04 -10.81
CA LEU A 238 3.03 6.59 -10.83
C LEU A 238 1.97 6.16 -11.84
N LEU A 239 2.34 5.23 -12.71
CA LEU A 239 1.41 4.53 -13.59
C LEU A 239 1.31 3.06 -13.19
N MET A 240 0.10 2.55 -13.37
CA MET A 240 -0.27 1.18 -13.11
C MET A 240 -0.99 0.61 -14.35
N PRO A 241 -0.30 0.40 -15.48
CA PRO A 241 -0.87 -0.34 -16.59
C PRO A 241 -1.20 -1.77 -16.17
N SER A 242 -2.11 -2.40 -16.93
CA SER A 242 -2.58 -3.77 -16.66
C SER A 242 -2.53 -4.58 -17.94
N ILE A 243 -2.83 -5.88 -17.84
CA ILE A 243 -2.98 -6.77 -19.00
C ILE A 243 -4.09 -6.36 -19.98
N MET A 244 -4.84 -5.29 -19.67
CA MET A 244 -5.85 -4.68 -20.55
C MET A 244 -5.37 -3.37 -21.21
N THR A 245 -4.18 -2.90 -20.87
CA THR A 245 -3.58 -1.70 -21.48
C THR A 245 -3.12 -2.02 -22.90
N ILE A 246 -3.37 -1.10 -23.83
CA ILE A 246 -3.02 -1.23 -25.25
C ILE A 246 -1.96 -0.19 -25.65
N GLN A 247 -1.31 -0.40 -26.81
CA GLN A 247 -0.24 0.49 -27.30
C GLN A 247 -0.71 1.94 -27.43
N GLU A 248 -1.95 2.16 -27.86
CA GLU A 248 -2.53 3.49 -28.03
C GLU A 248 -2.60 4.29 -26.72
N ASP A 249 -2.66 3.62 -25.56
CA ASP A 249 -2.65 4.30 -24.26
C ASP A 249 -1.26 4.88 -23.96
N PHE A 250 -0.20 4.13 -24.25
CA PHE A 250 1.19 4.60 -24.11
C PHE A 250 1.51 5.70 -25.11
N ASP A 251 1.05 5.59 -26.35
CA ASP A 251 1.23 6.62 -27.36
C ASP A 251 0.53 7.93 -26.95
N ARG A 252 -0.72 7.85 -26.44
CA ARG A 252 -1.46 9.02 -25.92
C ARG A 252 -0.75 9.66 -24.73
N LEU A 253 -0.24 8.86 -23.81
CA LEU A 253 0.52 9.33 -22.65
C LEU A 253 1.81 10.05 -23.07
N LEU A 254 2.59 9.48 -23.99
CA LEU A 254 3.82 10.09 -24.50
C LEU A 254 3.53 11.44 -25.16
N ASP A 255 2.51 11.49 -26.02
CA ASP A 255 2.07 12.72 -26.68
C ASP A 255 1.56 13.78 -25.70
N ALA A 256 0.93 13.37 -24.60
CA ALA A 256 0.48 14.25 -23.55
C ALA A 256 1.67 14.81 -22.75
N LEU A 257 2.61 13.95 -22.33
CA LEU A 257 3.83 14.36 -21.61
C LEU A 257 4.71 15.33 -22.41
N LYS A 258 4.76 15.21 -23.74
CA LYS A 258 5.45 16.19 -24.60
C LYS A 258 4.82 17.59 -24.59
N LYS A 259 3.56 17.71 -24.17
CA LYS A 259 2.78 18.97 -24.21
C LYS A 259 2.61 19.62 -22.84
N VAL A 260 3.02 18.95 -21.75
CA VAL A 260 2.83 19.51 -20.41
C VAL A 260 3.74 20.72 -20.19
N THR A 261 3.21 21.71 -19.48
CA THR A 261 3.99 22.83 -18.99
C THR A 261 4.60 22.46 -17.65
N LEU A 262 5.92 22.62 -17.54
CA LEU A 262 6.67 22.28 -16.33
C LEU A 262 6.76 23.48 -15.38
N HIS A 263 6.47 23.24 -14.11
CA HIS A 263 6.68 24.21 -13.03
C HIS A 263 7.76 23.68 -12.10
N LYS A 264 8.83 24.46 -11.90
CA LYS A 264 9.93 24.05 -11.01
C LYS A 264 9.52 24.25 -9.55
N VAL A 265 9.90 23.31 -8.72
CA VAL A 265 9.68 23.33 -7.27
C VAL A 265 10.94 22.93 -6.54
N ASP A 266 11.04 23.34 -5.28
CA ASP A 266 12.09 22.84 -4.39
C ASP A 266 11.89 21.35 -4.08
N GLN A 267 12.99 20.63 -3.86
CA GLN A 267 12.90 19.23 -3.47
C GLN A 267 12.36 19.11 -2.05
N VAL A 268 11.32 18.32 -1.90
CA VAL A 268 10.76 17.95 -0.59
C VAL A 268 10.93 16.45 -0.41
N PHE A 269 11.30 16.04 0.80
CA PHE A 269 11.58 14.66 1.15
C PHE A 269 10.41 14.07 1.93
N TYR A 270 9.96 12.87 1.52
CA TYR A 270 9.03 12.09 2.31
C TYR A 270 9.71 11.65 3.61
N LYS A 271 9.04 11.88 4.74
CA LYS A 271 9.58 11.56 6.06
C LYS A 271 8.81 10.43 6.71
N ILE A 272 9.55 9.51 7.31
CA ILE A 272 9.00 8.41 8.09
C ILE A 272 9.00 8.84 9.56
N PHE A 273 7.80 8.97 10.13
CA PHE A 273 7.62 9.33 11.52
C PHE A 273 7.62 8.08 12.41
N ARG A 274 8.38 8.15 13.50
CA ARG A 274 8.43 7.13 14.55
C ARG A 274 7.83 7.75 15.80
N LEU A 275 6.54 7.50 16.02
CA LEU A 275 5.80 8.09 17.14
C LEU A 275 5.73 7.12 18.31
N GLU A 276 5.58 7.67 19.51
CA GLU A 276 5.37 6.88 20.73
C GLU A 276 3.92 6.40 20.79
N GLN A 277 3.72 5.09 20.85
CA GLN A 277 2.42 4.46 21.13
C GLN A 277 2.16 4.47 22.65
N ALA A 278 1.49 5.50 23.15
CA ALA A 278 1.23 5.69 24.58
C ALA A 278 0.22 4.69 25.14
N ILE A 279 -0.83 4.39 24.37
CA ILE A 279 -1.86 3.40 24.72
C ILE A 279 -2.18 2.52 23.50
N PRO A 280 -2.70 1.30 23.68
CA PRO A 280 -3.08 0.44 22.55
C PRO A 280 -4.11 1.09 21.62
N ILE A 281 -4.01 0.84 20.31
CA ILE A 281 -4.96 1.36 19.28
C ILE A 281 -6.41 1.13 19.68
N ARG A 282 -6.73 -0.08 20.15
CA ARG A 282 -8.08 -0.45 20.59
C ARG A 282 -8.57 0.39 21.76
N GLU A 283 -7.70 0.72 22.69
CA GLU A 283 -8.07 1.53 23.84
C GLU A 283 -8.34 2.97 23.38
N ALA A 284 -7.42 3.58 22.63
CA ALA A 284 -7.57 4.94 22.12
C ALA A 284 -8.86 5.14 21.30
N PHE A 285 -9.13 4.25 20.35
CA PHE A 285 -10.26 4.38 19.43
C PHE A 285 -11.64 4.25 20.12
N LEU A 286 -11.70 3.70 21.34
CA LEU A 286 -12.95 3.52 22.09
C LEU A 286 -13.21 4.60 23.14
N GLN A 287 -12.28 5.55 23.31
CA GLN A 287 -12.40 6.61 24.31
C GLN A 287 -13.23 7.79 23.80
N GLN A 288 -13.67 8.63 24.73
CA GLN A 288 -14.15 9.96 24.36
C GLN A 288 -12.97 10.84 23.97
N ASP A 289 -13.20 11.68 22.98
CA ASP A 289 -12.22 12.58 22.43
C ASP A 289 -12.80 13.98 22.22
N TYR A 290 -11.89 14.91 21.95
CA TYR A 290 -12.24 16.27 21.60
C TYR A 290 -11.26 16.79 20.53
N PRO A 291 -11.71 17.70 19.65
CA PRO A 291 -10.87 18.21 18.59
C PRO A 291 -9.91 19.30 19.11
N LEU A 292 -8.65 19.22 18.71
CA LEU A 292 -7.64 20.28 18.82
C LEU A 292 -7.08 20.58 17.43
N SER A 293 -6.52 21.78 17.22
CA SER A 293 -5.68 22.00 16.03
C SER A 293 -4.49 21.03 16.09
N TYR A 294 -3.98 20.54 14.95
CA TYR A 294 -2.84 19.61 15.00
C TYR A 294 -1.59 20.24 15.65
N GLN A 295 -1.48 21.57 15.66
CA GLN A 295 -0.45 22.32 16.39
C GLN A 295 -0.67 22.26 17.91
N ASP A 296 -1.90 22.46 18.38
CA ASP A 296 -2.24 22.36 19.81
C ASP A 296 -2.27 20.90 20.31
N ALA A 297 -2.46 19.95 19.40
CA ALA A 297 -2.45 18.52 19.69
C ALA A 297 -1.05 17.99 20.05
N VAL A 298 0.03 18.74 19.81
CA VAL A 298 1.40 18.30 20.15
C VAL A 298 1.48 17.89 21.62
N GLY A 299 1.99 16.68 21.88
CA GLY A 299 2.07 16.08 23.21
C GLY A 299 0.77 15.42 23.71
N HIS A 300 -0.31 15.43 22.93
CA HIS A 300 -1.55 14.72 23.21
C HIS A 300 -1.62 13.38 22.47
N ILE A 301 -2.38 12.44 23.04
CA ILE A 301 -2.66 11.14 22.44
C ILE A 301 -3.75 11.34 21.40
N VAL A 302 -3.48 11.03 20.14
CA VAL A 302 -4.45 11.14 19.04
C VAL A 302 -5.34 9.89 19.02
N THR A 303 -6.65 10.07 18.79
CA THR A 303 -7.64 8.96 18.83
C THR A 303 -8.08 8.49 17.45
N GLU A 304 -7.62 9.15 16.38
CA GLU A 304 -7.94 8.82 14.99
C GLU A 304 -6.69 8.51 14.14
N TYR A 305 -6.93 8.13 12.88
CA TYR A 305 -5.86 7.93 11.90
C TYR A 305 -5.58 9.23 11.15
N ILE A 306 -4.32 9.66 11.05
CA ILE A 306 -3.90 10.72 10.13
C ILE A 306 -3.17 10.05 8.97
N ILE A 307 -3.72 10.22 7.78
CA ILE A 307 -3.23 9.54 6.57
C ILE A 307 -3.08 10.57 5.44
N PRO A 308 -1.86 11.11 5.24
CA PRO A 308 -1.54 11.91 4.08
C PRO A 308 -1.66 11.06 2.82
N TYR A 309 -2.41 11.59 1.85
CA TYR A 309 -2.51 11.05 0.51
C TYR A 309 -1.81 12.01 -0.45
N PRO A 310 -0.63 11.64 -0.96
CA PRO A 310 0.06 10.33 -0.87
C PRO A 310 0.96 10.11 0.36
N PRO A 311 1.40 8.86 0.63
CA PRO A 311 1.15 7.62 -0.11
C PRO A 311 -0.10 6.85 0.35
N GLY A 312 -0.86 7.39 1.30
CA GLY A 312 -2.06 6.72 1.79
C GLY A 312 -1.82 5.65 2.86
N SER A 313 -0.65 5.66 3.48
CA SER A 313 -0.37 4.89 4.69
C SER A 313 -0.39 5.81 5.93
N PRO A 314 -0.83 5.31 7.10
CA PRO A 314 -0.95 6.16 8.28
C PRO A 314 0.39 6.70 8.76
N VAL A 315 0.47 8.02 8.98
CA VAL A 315 1.62 8.63 9.69
C VAL A 315 1.39 8.59 11.20
N ILE A 316 0.15 8.71 11.65
CA ILE A 316 -0.28 8.41 13.02
C ILE A 316 -1.38 7.35 13.01
N VAL A 317 -1.38 6.52 14.03
CA VAL A 317 -2.49 5.62 14.35
C VAL A 317 -3.02 5.93 15.75
N PRO A 318 -4.29 5.60 16.06
CA PRO A 318 -4.86 5.86 17.37
C PRO A 318 -3.99 5.37 18.53
N GLY A 319 -3.85 6.19 19.55
CA GLY A 319 -3.05 5.91 20.74
C GLY A 319 -1.60 6.38 20.67
N GLU A 320 -1.19 6.95 19.54
CA GLU A 320 0.12 7.59 19.40
C GLU A 320 0.09 9.07 19.79
N ILE A 321 1.23 9.58 20.23
CA ILE A 321 1.40 10.98 20.63
C ILE A 321 1.74 11.84 19.41
N MET A 322 1.00 12.92 19.19
CA MET A 322 1.35 13.94 18.19
C MET A 322 2.70 14.58 18.53
N SER A 323 3.64 14.55 17.59
CA SER A 323 4.95 15.19 17.73
C SER A 323 4.99 16.56 17.05
N GLN A 324 5.84 17.46 17.53
CA GLN A 324 6.06 18.77 16.88
C GLN A 324 6.50 18.59 15.42
N GLU A 325 7.38 17.61 15.19
CA GLU A 325 7.92 17.32 13.88
C GLU A 325 6.83 16.91 12.86
N LEU A 326 5.83 16.14 13.30
CA LEU A 326 4.70 15.78 12.46
C LEU A 326 3.79 16.98 12.21
N ALA A 327 3.49 17.79 13.25
CA ALA A 327 2.70 19.01 13.09
C ALA A 327 3.32 19.96 12.06
N ASP A 328 4.65 20.19 12.12
CA ASP A 328 5.39 21.02 11.17
C ASP A 328 5.37 20.44 9.74
N TYR A 329 5.34 19.12 9.61
CA TYR A 329 5.19 18.46 8.30
C TYR A 329 3.78 18.66 7.72
N LEU A 330 2.74 18.54 8.54
CA LEU A 330 1.36 18.73 8.10
C LEU A 330 1.08 20.19 7.67
N ASP A 331 1.70 21.17 8.33
CA ASP A 331 1.66 22.60 7.94
C ASP A 331 2.06 22.83 6.47
N ASN A 332 3.04 22.04 5.99
CA ASN A 332 3.63 22.20 4.66
C ASN A 332 3.16 21.12 3.67
N PHE A 333 2.23 20.25 4.08
CA PHE A 333 1.76 19.16 3.24
C PHE A 333 0.71 19.65 2.25
N GLU A 334 1.07 19.68 0.97
CA GLU A 334 0.14 19.96 -0.12
C GLU A 334 -0.49 18.65 -0.60
N GLY A 335 -1.70 18.35 -0.12
CA GLY A 335 -2.44 17.17 -0.52
C GLY A 335 -3.70 16.94 0.32
N ASN A 336 -4.36 15.81 0.09
CA ASN A 336 -5.49 15.41 0.92
C ASN A 336 -4.98 14.64 2.14
N ILE A 337 -5.51 14.91 3.32
CA ILE A 337 -5.15 14.19 4.54
C ILE A 337 -6.45 13.64 5.14
N VAL A 338 -6.55 12.31 5.24
CA VAL A 338 -7.66 11.66 5.94
C VAL A 338 -7.42 11.77 7.45
N GLY A 339 -8.48 12.06 8.20
CA GLY A 339 -8.43 12.27 9.66
C GLY A 339 -7.96 13.65 10.11
N LEU A 340 -7.98 14.63 9.19
CA LEU A 340 -8.04 16.04 9.56
C LEU A 340 -9.47 16.54 9.29
N GLU A 341 -10.26 16.70 10.35
CA GLU A 341 -11.55 17.39 10.23
C GLU A 341 -11.30 18.88 9.96
N HIS A 342 -12.11 19.47 9.07
CA HIS A 342 -12.21 20.92 8.81
C HIS A 342 -10.91 21.73 8.95
N GLU A 343 -10.02 21.65 7.95
CA GLU A 343 -8.88 22.58 7.81
C GLU A 343 -7.91 22.61 9.01
N GLY A 344 -7.64 21.45 9.64
CA GLY A 344 -6.48 21.29 10.53
C GLY A 344 -6.77 20.87 11.97
N TYR A 345 -7.91 20.23 12.24
CA TYR A 345 -8.22 19.67 13.55
C TYR A 345 -8.01 18.15 13.58
N VAL A 346 -7.59 17.65 14.75
CA VAL A 346 -7.42 16.24 15.09
C VAL A 346 -8.10 15.96 16.43
N ASN A 347 -8.72 14.79 16.55
CA ASN A 347 -9.28 14.31 17.79
C ASN A 347 -8.19 13.74 18.69
N VAL A 348 -8.18 14.21 19.93
CA VAL A 348 -7.25 13.76 20.96
C VAL A 348 -8.01 13.22 22.16
N LEU A 349 -7.35 12.34 22.91
CA LEU A 349 -7.90 11.72 24.10
C LEU A 349 -8.26 12.81 25.13
N ASP A 350 -9.49 12.76 25.63
CA ASP A 350 -9.91 13.63 26.72
C ASP A 350 -9.08 13.32 27.98
N LYS A 351 -8.35 14.34 28.46
CA LYS A 351 -7.73 14.25 29.78
C LYS A 351 -8.83 14.67 30.75
N GLU A 352 -9.53 13.71 31.34
CA GLU A 352 -10.31 14.01 32.54
C GLU A 352 -9.40 14.78 33.53
N GLU A 353 -9.80 16.01 33.88
CA GLU A 353 -9.06 16.95 34.76
C GLU A 353 -8.70 16.35 36.12
#